data_AF-A0A352FG27-F1
#
_entry.id   AF-A0A352FG27-F1
#
_cell.length_a   1.000
_cell.length_b   1.000
_cell.length_c   1.000
_cell.angle_alpha   90.00
_cell.angle_beta   90.00
_cell.angle_gamma   90.00
#
_symmetry.space_group_name_H-M   'P 1'
#
loop_
_entity.id
_entity.type
_entity.pdbx_description
1 polymer ?
#
loop_
_entity_poly.entity_id
_entity_poly.type
_entity_poly.pdbx_seq_one_letter_code
_entity_poly.pdbx_strand_id
1 'polypeptide(L)' 'MPKVCTISIYSLNGNLIRRFTKDSEKTFLDWDLKNQYGIPIASGAYIVYVDAPGIGHKVVKFFGALRPQDLNSL' A
#
# COMPACT_ATOMS: atom_id res chain seq x y z
N MET A 1 0.63 -12.85 -6.45
CA MET A 1 -0.63 -12.22 -5.99
C MET A 1 -1.76 -12.73 -6.88
N PRO A 2 -3.02 -12.90 -6.38
CA PRO A 2 -4.15 -13.38 -7.18
C PRO A 2 -4.47 -12.49 -8.39
N LYS A 3 -5.11 -13.07 -9.42
CA LYS A 3 -5.50 -12.33 -10.65
C LYS A 3 -6.47 -11.18 -10.35
N VAL A 4 -7.51 -11.48 -9.59
CA VAL A 4 -8.52 -10.52 -9.14
C VAL A 4 -8.41 -10.36 -7.63
N CYS A 5 -8.12 -9.15 -7.17
CA CYS A 5 -8.11 -8.83 -5.74
C CYS A 5 -8.24 -7.33 -5.48
N THR A 6 -8.61 -6.99 -4.25
CA THR A 6 -8.56 -5.63 -3.72
C THR A 6 -7.47 -5.53 -2.67
N ILE A 7 -6.61 -4.53 -2.81
CA ILE A 7 -5.55 -4.23 -1.86
C ILE A 7 -5.93 -2.94 -1.15
N SER A 8 -6.12 -2.99 0.17
CA SER A 8 -6.39 -1.82 1.01
C SER A 8 -5.23 -1.60 1.96
N ILE A 9 -4.70 -0.39 1.98
CA ILE A 9 -3.57 0.00 2.83
C ILE A 9 -4.09 0.93 3.92
N TYR A 10 -3.81 0.60 5.17
CA TYR A 10 -4.23 1.35 6.34
C TYR A 10 -3.04 1.79 7.19
N SER A 11 -3.16 2.93 7.85
CA SER A 11 -2.30 3.27 8.99
C SER A 11 -2.66 2.41 10.21
N LEU A 12 -1.80 2.37 11.23
CA LEU A 12 -2.03 1.58 12.44
C LEU A 12 -3.30 1.96 13.22
N ASN A 13 -3.74 3.22 13.11
CA ASN A 13 -5.01 3.69 13.71
C ASN A 13 -6.24 3.37 12.84
N GLY A 14 -6.08 2.63 11.74
CA GLY A 14 -7.19 2.14 10.90
C GLY A 14 -7.63 3.08 9.78
N ASN A 15 -7.01 4.24 9.58
CA ASN A 15 -7.36 5.11 8.46
C ASN A 15 -6.94 4.49 7.12
N LEU A 16 -7.85 4.51 6.14
CA LEU A 16 -7.54 4.07 4.78
C LEU A 16 -6.61 5.08 4.09
N ILE A 17 -5.43 4.61 3.70
CA ILE A 17 -4.40 5.40 3.02
C ILE A 17 -4.53 5.32 1.51
N ARG A 18 -4.77 4.11 0.99
CA ARG A 18 -4.95 3.84 -0.43
C ARG A 18 -5.66 2.53 -0.67
N ARG A 19 -6.41 2.44 -1.76
CA ARG A 19 -6.99 1.20 -2.26
C ARG A 19 -6.63 0.99 -3.72
N PHE A 20 -6.31 -0.24 -4.07
CA PHE A 20 -6.10 -0.69 -5.44
C PHE A 20 -7.07 -1.83 -5.75
N THR A 21 -7.64 -1.80 -6.95
CA THR A 21 -8.36 -2.94 -7.52
C THR A 21 -7.49 -3.51 -8.62
N LYS A 22 -7.20 -4.81 -8.53
CA LYS A 22 -6.42 -5.52 -9.50
C LYS A 22 -7.31 -6.53 -10.20
N ASP A 23 -7.26 -6.50 -11.53
CA ASP A 23 -7.78 -7.54 -12.42
C ASP A 23 -6.78 -7.71 -13.57
N SER A 24 -5.71 -8.46 -13.33
CA SER A 24 -4.67 -8.71 -14.33
C SER A 24 -3.82 -9.93 -14.00
N GLU A 25 -3.08 -10.46 -14.97
CA GLU A 25 -2.22 -11.65 -14.75
C GLU A 25 -0.93 -11.34 -13.96
N LYS A 26 -0.58 -10.07 -13.75
CA LYS A 26 0.66 -9.70 -13.02
C LYS A 26 0.66 -10.25 -11.60
N THR A 27 1.73 -10.88 -11.16
CA THR A 27 1.78 -11.46 -9.80
C THR A 27 2.17 -10.47 -8.70
N PHE A 28 2.29 -9.18 -9.03
CA PHE A 28 2.68 -8.08 -8.14
C PHE A 28 1.84 -6.82 -8.41
N LEU A 29 1.96 -5.83 -7.52
CA LEU A 29 1.46 -4.48 -7.67
C LEU A 29 2.46 -3.50 -7.06
N ASP A 30 2.72 -2.41 -7.76
CA ASP A 30 3.59 -1.35 -7.28
C ASP A 30 2.80 -0.30 -6.51
N TRP A 31 3.27 0.02 -5.31
CA TRP A 31 2.78 1.17 -4.56
C TRP A 31 3.88 2.22 -4.51
N ASP A 32 3.60 3.38 -5.08
CA ASP A 32 4.44 4.58 -5.12
C ASP A 32 4.65 5.27 -3.75
N LEU A 33 4.21 4.65 -2.64
CA LEU A 33 4.23 5.20 -1.28
C LEU A 33 3.45 6.52 -1.13
N LYS A 34 2.45 6.75 -1.98
CA LYS A 34 1.53 7.89 -1.87
C LYS A 34 0.14 7.41 -1.44
N ASN A 35 -0.58 8.28 -0.74
CA ASN A 35 -2.00 8.06 -0.45
C ASN A 35 -2.88 8.23 -1.70
N GLN A 36 -4.19 8.07 -1.56
CA GLN A 36 -5.16 8.25 -2.65
C GLN A 36 -5.19 9.66 -3.28
N TYR A 37 -4.65 10.66 -2.59
CA TYR A 37 -4.54 12.04 -3.08
C TYR A 37 -3.18 12.33 -3.74
N GLY A 38 -2.32 11.31 -3.90
CA GLY A 38 -0.99 11.47 -4.49
C GLY A 38 0.04 12.13 -3.56
N ILE A 39 -0.28 12.28 -2.28
CA ILE A 39 0.61 12.85 -1.27
C ILE A 39 1.48 11.72 -0.68
N PRO A 40 2.80 11.88 -0.57
CA PRO A 40 3.67 10.92 0.10
C PRO A 40 3.20 10.61 1.53
N ILE A 41 3.23 9.35 1.91
CA ILE A 41 2.91 8.93 3.27
C ILE A 41 4.07 9.25 4.24
N ALA A 42 3.81 9.26 5.55
CA ALA A 42 4.88 9.36 6.53
C ALA A 42 5.67 8.04 6.67
N SER A 43 6.91 8.10 7.14
CA SER A 43 7.62 6.91 7.61
C SER A 43 6.85 6.27 8.77
N GLY A 44 6.75 4.94 8.79
CA GLY A 44 6.08 4.21 9.86
C GLY A 44 5.52 2.87 9.44
N ALA A 45 4.77 2.26 10.35
CA ALA A 45 4.09 0.99 10.13
C ALA A 45 2.70 1.19 9.50
N TYR A 46 2.35 0.28 8.60
CA TYR A 46 1.10 0.22 7.87
C TYR A 46 0.60 -1.23 7.79
N ILE A 47 -0.69 -1.38 7.57
CA ILE A 47 -1.36 -2.65 7.36
C ILE A 47 -1.80 -2.73 5.90
N VAL A 48 -1.32 -3.74 5.18
CA VAL A 48 -1.76 -4.04 3.82
C VAL A 48 -2.69 -5.24 3.89
N TYR A 49 -3.96 -5.01 3.59
CA TYR A 49 -5.01 -6.01 3.54
C TYR A 49 -5.30 -6.37 2.08
N VAL A 50 -5.00 -7.62 1.70
CA VAL A 50 -5.28 -8.17 0.37
C VAL A 50 -6.50 -9.06 0.48
N ASP A 51 -7.54 -8.76 -0.28
CA ASP A 51 -8.78 -9.54 -0.35
C ASP A 51 -8.97 -10.10 -1.75
N ALA A 52 -9.06 -11.42 -1.85
CA ALA A 52 -9.23 -12.13 -3.12
C ALA A 52 -10.53 -12.95 -3.07
N PRO A 53 -11.59 -12.51 -3.78
CA PRO A 53 -12.88 -13.17 -3.77
C PRO A 53 -12.79 -14.67 -4.12
N GLY A 54 -13.43 -15.51 -3.31
CA GLY A 54 -13.44 -16.98 -3.50
C GLY A 54 -12.13 -17.70 -3.12
N ILE A 55 -11.07 -16.97 -2.76
CA ILE A 55 -9.78 -17.54 -2.34
C ILE A 55 -9.53 -17.25 -0.85
N GLY A 56 -9.82 -16.02 -0.41
CA GLY A 56 -9.63 -15.57 0.97
C GLY A 56 -8.84 -14.26 1.05
N HIS A 57 -8.37 -13.93 2.26
CA HIS A 57 -7.67 -12.68 2.53
C HIS A 57 -6.29 -12.90 3.19
N LYS A 58 -5.40 -11.93 3.03
CA LYS A 58 -4.08 -11.90 3.66
C LYS A 58 -3.80 -10.52 4.22
N VAL A 59 -3.25 -10.51 5.44
CA VAL A 59 -2.72 -9.29 6.07
C VAL A 59 -1.20 -9.31 6.00
N VAL A 60 -0.61 -8.19 5.56
CA VAL A 60 0.83 -7.94 5.57
C VAL A 60 1.10 -6.71 6.44
N LYS A 61 2.02 -6.84 7.39
CA LYS A 61 2.52 -5.72 8.19
C LYS A 61 3.72 -5.14 7.47
N PHE A 62 3.63 -3.87 7.07
CA PHE A 62 4.64 -3.19 6.28
C PHE A 62 5.23 -2.03 7.10
N PHE A 63 6.54 -1.86 7.09
CA PHE A 63 7.20 -0.69 7.65
C PHE A 63 7.89 0.07 6.52
N GLY A 64 7.41 1.27 6.22
CA GLY A 64 7.99 2.15 5.21
C GLY A 64 8.88 3.19 5.87
N ALA A 65 10.13 3.32 5.40
CA ALA A 65 11.04 4.36 5.82
C ALA A 65 11.40 5.24 4.62
N LEU A 66 10.98 6.50 4.66
CA LEU A 66 11.42 7.53 3.73
C LEU A 66 12.60 8.26 4.34
N ARG A 67 13.68 8.40 3.57
CA ARG A 67 14.76 9.33 3.92
C ARG A 67 14.26 10.76 3.68
N PRO A 68 14.51 11.70 4.59
CA PRO A 68 14.32 13.11 4.30
C PRO A 68 15.04 13.44 3.00
N GLN A 69 14.39 14.20 2.11
CA GLN A 69 15.08 14.81 0.99
C GLN A 69 15.98 15.89 1.59
N ASP A 70 17.31 15.76 1.44
CA ASP A 70 18.23 16.83 1.83
C ASP A 70 17.98 18.03 0.91
N LEU A 71 17.30 19.05 1.46
CA LEU A 71 17.01 20.32 0.76
C LEU A 71 18.24 21.23 0.63
N ASN A 72 19.42 20.79 1.08
CA ASN A 72 20.69 21.54 1.07
C ASN A 72 21.60 21.21 -0.12
N SER A 73 21.10 20.56 -1.16
CA SER A 73 21.91 20.23 -2.36
C SER A 73 21.60 21.11 -3.58
N LEU A 74 21.21 22.37 -3.38
CA LEU A 74 21.09 23.38 -4.44
C LEU A 74 22.19 24.44 -4.27
#